data_AF-A0A6A7LAS3-F1
#
_entry.id   AF-A0A6A7LAS3-F1
#
_cell.length_a   1.000
_cell.length_b   1.000
_cell.length_c   1.000
_cell.angle_alpha   90.00
_cell.angle_beta   90.00
_cell.angle_gamma   90.00
#
_symmetry.space_group_name_H-M   'P 1'
#
loop_
_entity.id
_entity.type
_entity.pdbx_description
1 polymer ?
#
loop_
_entity_poly.entity_id
_entity_poly.type
_entity_poly.pdbx_seq_one_letter_code
_entity_poly.pdbx_strand_id
1 'polypeptide(L)'
;MSYAEYISQLIICTPAELNGPERSSLLKHIELYNRNEGIHSYLWFKKQPPLDSEDEKHLATLLDRNLIEVIHGNRFRRGGLNYALTTCGLFYILSEKQIFTGYLLSKYCENIILRLLLFQYVNENTVKNWSPTVLTIISEYLHKCCVTTKRTIEIIRSSKMSEEKERYSKLLELDIKAFAFYLGIRLTRLYSHYLSIFKKKGLIHTGELNHEEARMFNVLSEDDKFSRFRINMLKELDEAFDELARLKAE
;
A
#
# COMPACT_ATOMS: atom_id res chain seq x y z
N MET A 1 13.70 2.81 -9.45
CA MET A 1 14.00 2.51 -8.03
C MET A 1 14.37 1.05 -7.93
N SER A 2 15.43 0.71 -7.21
CA SER A 2 15.98 -0.65 -7.22
C SER A 2 15.33 -1.53 -6.15
N TYR A 3 15.05 -2.79 -6.47
CA TYR A 3 14.66 -3.79 -5.48
C TYR A 3 15.74 -3.98 -4.40
N ALA A 4 17.00 -3.75 -4.74
CA ALA A 4 18.09 -3.77 -3.77
C ALA A 4 17.95 -2.67 -2.71
N GLU A 5 17.55 -1.45 -3.12
CA GLU A 5 17.28 -0.34 -2.20
C GLU A 5 16.11 -0.67 -1.28
N TYR A 6 15.02 -1.20 -1.85
CA TYR A 6 13.86 -1.68 -1.09
C TYR A 6 14.22 -2.74 -0.05
N ILE A 7 14.99 -3.76 -0.43
CA ILE A 7 15.45 -4.80 0.51
C ILE A 7 16.37 -4.19 1.57
N SER A 8 17.30 -3.31 1.20
CA SER A 8 18.23 -2.68 2.15
C SER A 8 17.54 -1.83 3.22
N GLN A 9 16.43 -1.17 2.86
CA GLN A 9 15.61 -0.38 3.80
C GLN A 9 14.77 -1.26 4.72
N LEU A 10 14.40 -2.47 4.28
CA LEU A 10 13.56 -3.37 5.06
C LEU A 10 14.36 -4.39 5.87
N ILE A 11 15.60 -4.67 5.51
CA ILE A 11 16.46 -5.62 6.24
C ILE A 11 16.83 -5.10 7.63
N ILE A 12 16.69 -3.80 7.89
CA ILE A 12 16.87 -3.20 9.23
C ILE A 12 15.61 -3.28 10.09
N CYS A 13 14.43 -3.56 9.50
CA CYS A 13 13.19 -3.64 10.24
C CYS A 13 13.13 -4.92 11.07
N THR A 14 13.35 -4.82 12.37
CA THR A 14 13.27 -5.96 13.28
C THR A 14 11.88 -6.59 13.23
N PRO A 15 11.78 -7.93 13.29
CA PRO A 15 10.48 -8.58 13.41
C PRO A 15 9.85 -8.11 14.73
N ALA A 16 8.85 -7.25 14.65
CA ALA A 16 8.12 -6.82 15.83
C ALA A 16 7.05 -7.85 16.14
N GLU A 17 7.23 -8.67 17.16
CA GLU A 17 6.10 -9.36 17.78
C GLU A 17 5.38 -8.33 18.67
N LEU A 18 4.45 -7.58 18.07
CA LEU A 18 3.54 -6.76 18.87
C LEU A 18 2.52 -7.66 19.53
N ASN A 19 2.34 -7.48 20.83
CA ASN A 19 1.23 -8.12 21.54
C ASN A 19 -0.11 -7.51 21.08
N GLY A 20 -1.24 -8.15 21.42
CA GLY A 20 -2.58 -7.69 21.04
C GLY A 20 -2.83 -6.20 21.35
N PRO A 21 -2.54 -5.73 22.58
CA PRO A 21 -2.65 -4.32 22.96
C PRO A 21 -1.78 -3.36 22.14
N GLU A 22 -0.49 -3.66 21.96
CA GLU A 22 0.44 -2.84 21.15
C GLU A 22 -0.03 -2.72 19.70
N ARG A 23 -0.57 -3.81 19.13
CA ARG A 23 -1.17 -3.81 17.79
C ARG A 23 -2.42 -2.94 17.74
N SER A 24 -3.31 -3.08 18.72
CA SER A 24 -4.52 -2.25 18.82
C SER A 24 -4.19 -0.77 18.98
N SER A 25 -3.17 -0.42 19.78
CA SER A 25 -2.71 0.97 19.91
C SER A 25 -2.10 1.48 18.60
N LEU A 26 -1.26 0.69 17.92
CA LEU A 26 -0.73 1.07 16.60
C LEU A 26 -1.86 1.32 15.60
N LEU A 27 -2.84 0.42 15.51
CA LEU A 27 -4.01 0.56 14.62
C LEU A 27 -4.90 1.75 15.00
N LYS A 28 -5.19 1.92 16.29
CA LYS A 28 -5.94 3.07 16.83
C LYS A 28 -5.26 4.38 16.44
N HIS A 29 -3.93 4.45 16.50
CA HIS A 29 -3.18 5.64 16.12
C HIS A 29 -3.24 5.88 14.61
N ILE A 30 -3.05 4.85 13.78
CA ILE A 30 -3.25 4.96 12.32
C ILE A 30 -4.65 5.54 12.02
N GLU A 31 -5.70 4.97 12.61
CA GLU A 31 -7.07 5.39 12.35
C GLU A 31 -7.42 6.77 12.89
N LEU A 32 -6.98 7.11 14.11
CA LEU A 32 -7.21 8.41 14.74
C LEU A 32 -6.57 9.55 13.93
N TYR A 33 -5.36 9.34 13.40
CA TYR A 33 -4.71 10.34 12.56
C TYR A 33 -5.32 10.39 11.15
N ASN A 34 -5.73 9.25 10.57
CA ASN A 34 -6.33 9.23 9.24
C ASN A 34 -7.76 9.83 9.18
N ARG A 35 -8.55 9.74 10.26
CA ARG A 35 -9.90 10.35 10.30
C ARG A 35 -9.88 11.88 10.40
N ASN A 36 -8.76 12.47 10.82
CA ASN A 36 -8.63 13.91 11.04
C ASN A 36 -8.17 14.70 9.81
N GLU A 37 -7.97 14.04 8.66
CA GLU A 37 -7.49 14.71 7.45
C GLU A 37 -8.60 15.06 6.44
N GLY A 38 -9.86 14.96 6.85
CA GLY A 38 -10.90 15.83 6.31
C GLY A 38 -10.74 17.21 6.94
N ILE A 39 -9.85 18.06 6.41
CA ILE A 39 -9.80 19.54 6.44
C ILE A 39 -8.33 19.94 6.18
N HIS A 40 -8.04 20.33 4.95
CA HIS A 40 -6.97 21.30 4.71
C HIS A 40 -7.36 22.60 5.45
N SER A 41 -6.91 22.81 6.68
CA SER A 41 -6.64 24.13 7.26
C SER A 41 -6.11 23.96 8.68
N TYR A 42 -4.99 24.61 8.99
CA TYR A 42 -4.59 25.42 10.16
C TYR A 42 -5.33 25.36 11.53
N LEU A 43 -6.28 24.47 11.76
CA LEU A 43 -7.17 24.40 12.91
C LEU A 43 -7.24 22.96 13.45
N TRP A 44 -6.09 22.40 13.84
CA TRP A 44 -6.02 21.21 14.70
C TRP A 44 -6.56 21.56 16.09
N PHE A 45 -7.89 21.60 16.25
CA PHE A 45 -8.58 21.95 17.50
C PHE A 45 -9.42 20.82 18.09
N LYS A 46 -9.40 19.61 17.52
CA LYS A 46 -9.91 18.45 18.26
C LYS A 46 -8.83 18.01 19.24
N LYS A 47 -9.06 18.32 20.53
CA LYS A 47 -8.34 17.69 21.65
C LYS A 47 -8.25 16.20 21.35
N GLN A 48 -7.03 15.71 21.15
CA GLN A 48 -6.81 14.26 21.14
C GLN A 48 -7.42 13.71 22.43
N PRO A 49 -8.12 12.57 22.38
CA PRO A 49 -8.60 11.94 23.61
C PRO A 49 -7.42 11.80 24.56
N PRO A 50 -7.58 12.11 25.85
CA PRO A 50 -6.49 11.99 26.81
C PRO A 50 -5.94 10.55 26.73
N LEU A 51 -4.64 10.44 26.46
CA LEU A 51 -3.94 9.17 26.49
C LEU A 51 -4.00 8.67 27.93
N ASP A 52 -4.41 7.42 28.13
CA ASP A 52 -4.25 6.78 29.42
C ASP A 52 -2.78 6.37 29.61
N SER A 53 -2.41 6.02 30.85
CA SER A 53 -1.03 5.63 31.17
C SER A 53 -0.57 4.37 30.43
N GLU A 54 -1.49 3.55 29.92
CA GLU A 54 -1.16 2.34 29.14
C GLU A 54 -0.89 2.70 27.68
N ASP A 55 -1.69 3.60 27.09
CA ASP A 55 -1.47 4.16 25.75
C ASP A 55 -0.12 4.90 25.69
N GLU A 56 0.27 5.63 26.74
CA GLU A 56 1.60 6.26 26.83
C GLU A 56 2.75 5.23 26.84
N LYS A 57 2.60 4.12 27.58
CA LYS A 57 3.58 3.02 27.58
C LYS A 57 3.65 2.33 26.22
N HIS A 58 2.51 2.04 25.60
CA HIS A 58 2.47 1.43 24.27
C HIS A 58 3.13 2.35 23.23
N LEU A 59 2.88 3.66 23.29
CA LEU A 59 3.53 4.64 22.43
C LEU A 59 5.05 4.68 22.62
N ALA A 60 5.52 4.66 23.87
CA ALA A 60 6.95 4.57 24.16
C ALA A 60 7.56 3.30 23.57
N THR A 61 6.91 2.14 23.73
CA THR A 61 7.35 0.87 23.12
C THR A 61 7.38 0.93 21.60
N LEU A 62 6.39 1.55 20.96
CA LEU A 62 6.33 1.70 19.49
C LEU A 62 7.44 2.64 18.97
N LEU A 63 7.78 3.70 19.72
CA LEU A 63 8.92 4.58 19.44
C LEU A 63 10.25 3.83 19.59
N ASP A 64 10.44 3.10 20.69
CA ASP A 64 11.66 2.34 20.98
C ASP A 64 11.92 1.27 19.91
N ARG A 65 10.84 0.66 19.38
CA ARG A 65 10.91 -0.31 18.27
C ARG A 65 11.02 0.35 16.88
N ASN A 66 11.13 1.68 16.81
CA ASN A 66 11.20 2.45 15.57
C ASN A 66 10.04 2.16 14.60
N LEU A 67 8.83 1.93 15.12
CA LEU A 67 7.62 1.72 14.32
C LEU A 67 6.86 3.03 14.08
N ILE A 68 7.00 3.97 15.01
CA ILE A 68 6.49 5.33 14.89
C ILE A 68 7.60 6.34 15.17
N GLU A 69 7.41 7.56 14.68
CA GLU A 69 8.27 8.70 14.95
C GLU A 69 7.46 9.91 15.39
N VAL A 70 8.06 10.78 16.19
CA VAL A 70 7.42 12.02 16.64
C VAL A 70 7.58 13.11 15.58
N ILE A 71 6.48 13.53 14.99
CA ILE A 71 6.43 14.74 14.17
C ILE A 71 6.31 15.94 15.12
N HIS A 72 7.39 16.70 15.21
CA HIS A 72 7.36 17.98 15.89
C HIS A 72 6.59 18.97 15.01
N GLY A 73 5.33 19.23 15.39
CA GLY A 73 4.59 20.36 14.84
C GLY A 73 5.35 21.66 15.09
N ASN A 74 5.09 22.68 14.26
CA ASN A 74 5.68 24.01 14.39
C ASN A 74 5.77 24.43 15.86
N ARG A 75 6.97 24.87 16.30
CA ARG A 75 7.42 25.10 17.69
C ARG A 75 6.54 26.02 18.56
N PHE A 76 5.42 26.51 18.03
CA PHE A 76 4.51 27.48 18.63
C PHE A 76 3.30 26.88 19.36
N ARG A 77 3.05 25.56 19.31
CA ARG A 77 1.93 24.93 20.03
C ARG A 77 2.41 23.90 21.05
N ARG A 78 2.52 24.33 22.31
CA ARG A 78 2.65 23.44 23.47
C ARG A 78 1.35 22.63 23.62
N GLY A 79 1.43 21.30 23.50
CA GLY A 79 0.39 20.44 24.06
C GLY A 79 0.06 19.13 23.35
N GLY A 80 0.62 18.82 22.17
CA GLY A 80 0.36 17.54 21.51
C GLY A 80 1.57 17.01 20.74
N LEU A 81 2.02 15.81 21.09
CA LEU A 81 2.97 15.04 20.29
C LEU A 81 2.20 14.43 19.12
N ASN A 82 2.61 14.73 17.89
CA ASN A 82 2.07 14.04 16.71
C ASN A 82 2.95 12.85 16.38
N TYR A 83 2.35 11.73 15.96
CA TYR A 83 3.08 10.52 15.58
C TYR A 83 2.84 10.18 14.10
N ALA A 84 3.87 9.71 13.42
CA ALA A 84 3.78 9.10 12.09
C ALA A 84 4.41 7.71 12.07
N LEU A 85 4.02 6.89 11.09
CA LEU A 85 4.63 5.60 10.84
C LEU A 85 6.00 5.80 10.20
N THR A 86 6.98 5.07 10.71
CA THR A 86 8.24 4.90 10.00
C THR A 86 8.06 3.91 8.83
N THR A 87 9.10 3.73 8.01
CA THR A 87 9.11 2.64 7.00
C THR A 87 8.89 1.28 7.65
N CYS A 88 9.47 1.01 8.81
CA CYS A 88 9.29 -0.27 9.49
C CYS A 88 7.89 -0.42 10.09
N GLY A 89 7.31 0.66 10.62
CA GLY A 89 5.90 0.68 11.04
C GLY A 89 4.97 0.37 9.87
N LEU A 90 5.14 1.06 8.75
CA LEU A 90 4.34 0.85 7.54
C LEU A 90 4.51 -0.58 7.01
N PHE A 91 5.74 -1.09 6.95
CA PHE A 91 6.00 -2.47 6.53
C PHE A 91 5.30 -3.50 7.42
N TYR A 92 5.34 -3.29 8.74
CA TYR A 92 4.67 -4.15 9.70
C TYR A 92 3.15 -4.16 9.48
N ILE A 93 2.56 -2.97 9.36
CA ILE A 93 1.12 -2.77 9.15
C ILE A 93 0.66 -3.39 7.83
N LEU A 94 1.40 -3.18 6.75
CA LEU A 94 1.08 -3.79 5.45
C LEU A 94 1.24 -5.30 5.46
N SER A 95 2.09 -5.85 6.34
CA SER A 95 2.23 -7.30 6.53
C SER A 95 1.06 -7.93 7.30
N GLU A 96 0.22 -7.13 7.96
CA GLU A 96 -0.98 -7.61 8.63
C GLU A 96 -2.17 -7.63 7.66
N LYS A 97 -3.09 -8.58 7.85
CA LYS A 97 -4.26 -8.73 6.97
C LYS A 97 -5.34 -7.72 7.37
N GLN A 98 -5.35 -6.56 6.72
CA GLN A 98 -6.33 -5.50 6.96
C GLN A 98 -6.64 -4.72 5.69
N ILE A 99 -7.75 -4.00 5.67
CA ILE A 99 -8.14 -3.14 4.55
C ILE A 99 -7.67 -1.71 4.84
N PHE A 100 -6.86 -1.16 3.94
CA PHE A 100 -6.34 0.20 4.05
C PHE A 100 -7.26 1.19 3.37
N THR A 101 -7.29 2.42 3.89
CA THR A 101 -7.97 3.53 3.22
C THR A 101 -7.06 4.13 2.15
N GLY A 102 -7.64 4.63 1.06
CA GLY A 102 -6.89 5.37 0.04
C GLY A 102 -6.16 6.59 0.62
N TYR A 103 -6.75 7.18 1.66
CA TYR A 103 -6.16 8.28 2.42
C TYR A 103 -4.80 7.90 3.04
N LEU A 104 -4.78 6.79 3.80
CA LEU A 104 -3.57 6.29 4.45
C LEU A 104 -2.48 5.99 3.43
N LEU A 105 -2.82 5.29 2.35
CA LEU A 105 -1.85 4.93 1.31
C LEU A 105 -1.26 6.17 0.65
N SER A 106 -2.09 7.18 0.39
CA SER A 106 -1.66 8.45 -0.22
C SER A 106 -0.75 9.27 0.70
N LYS A 107 -1.00 9.25 2.01
CA LYS A 107 -0.15 9.94 3.00
C LYS A 107 1.30 9.44 2.99
N TYR A 108 1.51 8.16 2.70
CA TYR A 108 2.82 7.53 2.65
C TYR A 108 3.29 7.28 1.21
N CYS A 109 2.82 8.06 0.23
CA CYS A 109 3.13 7.84 -1.19
C CYS A 109 4.62 7.88 -1.52
N GLU A 110 5.38 8.70 -0.81
CA GLU A 110 6.83 8.81 -0.95
C GLU A 110 7.62 7.73 -0.19
N ASN A 111 6.96 6.93 0.65
CA ASN A 111 7.63 5.84 1.35
C ASN A 111 8.09 4.77 0.36
N ILE A 112 9.34 4.29 0.50
CA ILE A 112 9.97 3.31 -0.40
C ILE A 112 9.06 2.10 -0.71
N ILE A 113 8.29 1.64 0.27
CA ILE A 113 7.39 0.49 0.14
C ILE A 113 6.26 0.80 -0.84
N LEU A 114 5.51 1.88 -0.61
CA LEU A 114 4.37 2.22 -1.46
C LEU A 114 4.83 2.80 -2.79
N ARG A 115 5.95 3.51 -2.82
CA ARG A 115 6.55 4.04 -4.04
C ARG A 115 6.93 2.90 -4.99
N LEU A 116 7.49 1.80 -4.46
CA LEU A 116 7.81 0.61 -5.24
C LEU A 116 6.58 -0.27 -5.47
N LEU A 117 5.74 -0.58 -4.49
CA LEU A 117 4.66 -1.55 -4.69
C LEU A 117 3.44 -0.96 -5.38
N LEU A 118 3.18 0.34 -5.24
CA LEU A 118 1.90 0.95 -5.64
C LEU A 118 2.05 2.14 -6.57
N PHE A 119 2.72 3.20 -6.13
CA PHE A 119 2.76 4.49 -6.83
C PHE A 119 3.64 4.52 -8.08
N GLN A 120 4.36 3.43 -8.37
CA GLN A 120 4.94 3.23 -9.71
C GLN A 120 3.86 2.92 -10.77
N TYR A 121 2.70 2.42 -10.37
CA TYR A 121 1.62 2.00 -11.28
C TYR A 121 0.42 2.94 -11.32
N VAL A 122 0.23 3.78 -10.29
CA VAL A 122 -0.92 4.68 -10.15
C VAL A 122 -0.52 6.01 -9.52
N ASN A 123 -1.28 7.06 -9.79
CA ASN A 123 -1.07 8.38 -9.21
C ASN A 123 -1.75 8.52 -7.83
N GLU A 124 -1.22 9.43 -7.00
CA GLU A 124 -1.73 9.69 -5.65
C GLU A 124 -3.22 10.08 -5.64
N ASN A 125 -3.61 10.98 -6.53
CA ASN A 125 -4.99 11.44 -6.64
C ASN A 125 -5.97 10.30 -6.96
N THR A 126 -5.52 9.28 -7.70
CA THR A 126 -6.30 8.09 -8.02
C THR A 126 -6.52 7.23 -6.78
N VAL A 127 -5.46 7.01 -6.00
CA VAL A 127 -5.51 6.21 -4.78
C VAL A 127 -6.47 6.79 -3.75
N LYS A 128 -6.51 8.11 -3.59
CA LYS A 128 -7.46 8.81 -2.69
C LYS A 128 -8.93 8.54 -3.02
N ASN A 129 -9.23 8.26 -4.28
CA ASN A 129 -10.60 8.12 -4.80
C ASN A 129 -10.99 6.68 -5.09
N TRP A 130 -10.24 5.69 -4.59
CA TRP A 130 -10.58 4.28 -4.78
C TRP A 130 -11.84 3.86 -4.04
N SER A 131 -12.64 3.04 -4.72
CA SER A 131 -13.80 2.39 -4.14
C SER A 131 -13.38 1.32 -3.12
N PRO A 132 -14.25 0.94 -2.17
CA PRO A 132 -13.99 -0.12 -1.20
C PRO A 132 -13.57 -1.45 -1.85
N THR A 133 -14.15 -1.76 -3.02
CA THR A 133 -13.80 -2.93 -3.83
C THR A 133 -12.33 -2.90 -4.24
N VAL A 134 -11.84 -1.78 -4.79
CA VAL A 134 -10.43 -1.64 -5.18
C VAL A 134 -9.51 -1.62 -3.97
N LEU A 135 -9.91 -0.95 -2.88
CA LEU A 135 -9.13 -0.95 -1.64
C LEU A 135 -8.93 -2.37 -1.08
N THR A 136 -9.92 -3.24 -1.21
CA THR A 136 -9.79 -4.66 -0.84
C THR A 136 -8.73 -5.35 -1.70
N ILE A 137 -8.81 -5.19 -3.03
CA ILE A 137 -7.85 -5.78 -3.99
C ILE A 137 -6.42 -5.32 -3.70
N ILE A 138 -6.24 -4.01 -3.49
CA ILE A 138 -4.93 -3.41 -3.24
C ILE A 138 -4.39 -3.84 -1.89
N SER A 139 -5.23 -3.89 -0.85
CA SER A 139 -4.80 -4.33 0.47
C SER A 139 -4.35 -5.80 0.47
N GLU A 140 -5.08 -6.68 -0.24
CA GLU A 140 -4.66 -8.07 -0.45
C GLU A 140 -3.32 -8.17 -1.19
N TYR A 141 -3.12 -7.35 -2.21
CA TYR A 141 -1.87 -7.29 -2.97
C TYR A 141 -0.69 -6.84 -2.09
N LEU A 142 -0.84 -5.71 -1.39
CA LEU A 142 0.20 -5.17 -0.50
C LEU A 142 0.56 -6.15 0.61
N HIS A 143 -0.46 -6.82 1.18
CA HIS A 143 -0.26 -7.86 2.17
C HIS A 143 0.58 -9.02 1.64
N LYS A 144 0.25 -9.56 0.45
CA LYS A 144 1.05 -10.63 -0.17
C LYS A 144 2.49 -10.20 -0.40
N CYS A 145 2.71 -9.00 -0.97
CA CYS A 145 4.05 -8.47 -1.20
C CYS A 145 4.85 -8.36 0.11
N CYS A 146 4.25 -7.81 1.16
CA CYS A 146 4.94 -7.58 2.43
C CYS A 146 5.21 -8.89 3.19
N VAL A 147 4.27 -9.85 3.20
CA VAL A 147 4.48 -11.18 3.80
C VAL A 147 5.60 -11.94 3.09
N THR A 148 5.60 -11.95 1.75
CA THR A 148 6.69 -12.60 0.99
C THR A 148 8.02 -11.90 1.24
N THR A 149 8.04 -10.56 1.23
CA THR A 149 9.24 -9.77 1.56
C THR A 149 9.77 -10.11 2.95
N LYS A 150 8.89 -10.20 3.95
CA LYS A 150 9.25 -10.51 5.34
C LYS A 150 9.94 -11.88 5.43
N ARG A 151 9.34 -12.91 4.81
CA ARG A 151 9.91 -14.26 4.76
C ARG A 151 11.27 -14.29 4.06
N THR A 152 11.41 -13.61 2.93
CA THR A 152 12.69 -13.54 2.21
C THR A 152 13.75 -12.83 3.04
N ILE A 153 13.41 -11.74 3.73
CA ILE A 153 14.35 -11.02 4.61
C ILE A 153 14.82 -11.92 5.76
N GLU A 154 13.93 -12.71 6.36
CA GLU A 154 14.30 -13.68 7.41
C GLU A 154 15.30 -14.73 6.89
N ILE A 155 15.12 -15.22 5.67
CA ILE A 155 16.07 -16.13 5.00
C ILE A 155 17.39 -15.44 4.70
N ILE A 156 17.37 -14.22 4.16
CA ILE A 156 18.58 -13.44 3.86
C ILE A 156 19.40 -13.17 5.13
N ARG A 157 18.73 -12.93 6.27
CA ARG A 157 19.39 -12.73 7.57
C ARG A 157 20.06 -14.00 8.10
N SER A 158 19.46 -15.16 7.88
CA SER A 158 20.02 -16.44 8.33
C SER A 158 21.10 -17.02 7.40
N SER A 159 21.09 -16.63 6.13
CA SER A 159 22.10 -17.03 5.15
C SER A 159 23.48 -16.44 5.45
N LYS A 160 24.50 -17.30 5.41
CA LYS A 160 25.92 -16.92 5.58
C LYS A 160 26.62 -16.62 4.24
N MET A 161 26.12 -17.14 3.14
CA MET A 161 26.73 -17.01 1.81
C MET A 161 26.14 -15.81 1.04
N SER A 162 27.00 -14.99 0.43
CA SER A 162 26.57 -13.82 -0.33
C SER A 162 25.76 -14.19 -1.57
N GLU A 163 26.13 -15.28 -2.26
CA GLU A 163 25.44 -15.76 -3.46
C GLU A 163 23.99 -16.16 -3.18
N GLU A 164 23.74 -16.79 -2.02
CA GLU A 164 22.38 -17.13 -1.59
C GLU A 164 21.53 -15.87 -1.37
N LYS A 165 22.10 -14.85 -0.73
CA LYS A 165 21.39 -13.57 -0.48
C LYS A 165 21.01 -12.88 -1.79
N GLU A 166 21.90 -12.89 -2.78
CA GLU A 166 21.61 -12.34 -4.10
C GLU A 166 20.52 -13.15 -4.80
N ARG A 167 20.59 -14.48 -4.74
CA ARG A 167 19.56 -15.37 -5.30
C ARG A 167 18.18 -15.10 -4.70
N TYR A 168 18.07 -15.03 -3.37
CA TYR A 168 16.79 -14.73 -2.70
C TYR A 168 16.27 -13.33 -3.01
N SER A 169 17.17 -12.35 -3.18
CA SER A 169 16.79 -11.00 -3.60
C SER A 169 16.18 -10.98 -5.01
N LYS A 170 16.78 -11.72 -5.96
CA LYS A 170 16.24 -11.88 -7.32
C LYS A 170 14.91 -12.62 -7.34
N LEU A 171 14.77 -13.68 -6.53
CA LEU A 171 13.51 -14.41 -6.40
C LEU A 171 12.39 -13.51 -5.86
N LEU A 172 12.68 -12.69 -4.84
CA LEU A 172 11.71 -11.74 -4.31
C LEU A 172 11.29 -10.69 -5.35
N GLU A 173 12.23 -10.21 -6.16
CA GLU A 173 11.90 -9.30 -7.28
C GLU A 173 10.91 -9.96 -8.26
N LEU A 174 11.16 -11.22 -8.64
CA LEU A 174 10.26 -11.98 -9.52
C LEU A 174 8.88 -12.19 -8.89
N ASP A 175 8.82 -12.54 -7.61
CA ASP A 175 7.56 -12.72 -6.88
C ASP A 175 6.74 -11.41 -6.84
N ILE A 176 7.40 -10.28 -6.52
CA ILE A 176 6.73 -8.97 -6.48
C ILE A 176 6.23 -8.58 -7.88
N LYS A 177 7.02 -8.82 -8.92
CA LYS A 177 6.60 -8.58 -10.32
C LYS A 177 5.39 -9.44 -10.69
N ALA A 178 5.39 -10.72 -10.34
CA ALA A 178 4.27 -11.62 -10.59
C ALA A 178 2.99 -11.17 -9.84
N PHE A 179 3.12 -10.72 -8.59
CA PHE A 179 1.98 -10.15 -7.86
C PHE A 179 1.46 -8.87 -8.50
N ALA A 180 2.36 -8.00 -8.98
CA ALA A 180 1.97 -6.78 -9.68
C ALA A 180 1.25 -7.10 -11.00
N PHE A 181 1.74 -8.07 -11.75
CA PHE A 181 1.08 -8.55 -12.96
C PHE A 181 -0.35 -9.05 -12.68
N TYR A 182 -0.51 -9.89 -11.64
CA TYR A 182 -1.83 -10.36 -11.21
C TYR A 182 -2.76 -9.21 -10.76
N LEU A 183 -2.22 -8.22 -10.05
CA LEU A 183 -2.95 -7.00 -9.71
C LEU A 183 -3.42 -6.28 -10.98
N GLY A 184 -2.55 -6.13 -11.97
CA GLY A 184 -2.84 -5.52 -13.26
C GLY A 184 -4.01 -6.18 -13.97
N ILE A 185 -4.03 -7.53 -14.02
CA ILE A 185 -5.16 -8.28 -14.58
C ILE A 185 -6.47 -7.97 -13.84
N ARG A 186 -6.45 -8.01 -12.50
CA ARG A 186 -7.65 -7.75 -11.67
C ARG A 186 -8.20 -6.35 -11.89
N LEU A 187 -7.33 -5.33 -11.84
CA LEU A 187 -7.74 -3.94 -12.04
C LEU A 187 -8.21 -3.69 -13.47
N THR A 188 -7.57 -4.30 -14.46
CA THR A 188 -7.96 -4.17 -15.88
C THR A 188 -9.32 -4.79 -16.14
N ARG A 189 -9.57 -5.99 -15.60
CA ARG A 189 -10.89 -6.64 -15.70
C ARG A 189 -11.98 -5.77 -15.06
N LEU A 190 -11.70 -5.20 -13.89
CA LEU A 190 -12.63 -4.30 -13.21
C LEU A 190 -12.89 -3.03 -14.03
N TYR A 191 -11.83 -2.39 -14.53
CA TYR A 191 -11.92 -1.21 -15.40
C TYR A 191 -12.74 -1.49 -16.67
N SER A 192 -12.48 -2.61 -17.35
CA SER A 192 -13.23 -3.02 -18.55
C SER A 192 -14.71 -3.27 -18.23
N HIS A 193 -15.02 -3.85 -17.08
CA HIS A 193 -16.39 -4.02 -16.62
C HIS A 193 -17.09 -2.66 -16.45
N TYR A 194 -16.47 -1.72 -15.75
CA TYR A 194 -17.00 -0.37 -15.59
C TYR A 194 -17.16 0.36 -16.93
N LEU A 195 -16.13 0.33 -17.78
CA LEU A 195 -16.19 0.92 -19.13
C LEU A 195 -17.37 0.37 -19.94
N SER A 196 -17.65 -0.93 -19.83
CA SER A 196 -18.79 -1.56 -20.52
C SER A 196 -20.14 -1.04 -20.04
N ILE A 197 -20.27 -0.77 -18.74
CA ILE A 197 -21.48 -0.18 -18.13
C ILE A 197 -21.65 1.26 -18.62
N PHE A 198 -20.57 2.05 -18.59
CA PHE A 198 -20.58 3.44 -19.06
C PHE A 198 -20.95 3.55 -20.54
N LYS A 199 -20.36 2.73 -21.41
CA LYS A 199 -20.66 2.73 -22.86
C LYS A 199 -22.10 2.35 -23.19
N LYS A 200 -22.71 1.44 -22.41
CA LYS A 200 -24.10 1.01 -22.62
C LYS A 200 -25.13 2.08 -22.24
N LYS A 201 -24.78 3.07 -21.40
CA LYS A 201 -25.77 3.85 -20.63
C LYS A 201 -25.93 5.33 -20.94
N GLY A 202 -25.21 5.91 -21.91
CA GLY A 202 -25.51 7.27 -22.42
C GLY A 202 -26.04 8.26 -21.37
N LEU A 203 -25.22 8.60 -20.37
CA LEU A 203 -25.44 9.62 -19.33
C LEU A 203 -26.67 9.56 -18.38
N ILE A 204 -27.62 8.62 -18.48
CA ILE A 204 -28.82 8.66 -17.61
C ILE A 204 -29.19 7.25 -17.14
N HIS A 205 -28.61 6.79 -16.02
CA HIS A 205 -29.16 5.84 -15.02
C HIS A 205 -28.03 5.11 -14.26
N THR A 206 -27.59 5.72 -13.16
CA THR A 206 -26.57 5.27 -12.20
C THR A 206 -27.03 4.16 -11.24
N GLY A 207 -27.86 3.22 -11.71
CA GLY A 207 -28.44 2.18 -10.85
C GLY A 207 -27.53 0.97 -10.57
N GLU A 208 -26.50 0.73 -11.39
CA GLU A 208 -25.64 -0.47 -11.33
C GLU A 208 -24.24 -0.20 -10.77
N LEU A 209 -23.78 1.05 -10.80
CA LEU A 209 -22.54 1.48 -10.16
C LEU A 209 -22.90 2.49 -9.11
N ASN A 210 -22.38 2.31 -7.90
CA ASN A 210 -22.56 3.32 -6.87
C ASN A 210 -21.73 4.58 -7.21
N HIS A 211 -22.03 5.69 -6.53
CA HIS A 211 -21.36 6.97 -6.78
C HIS A 211 -19.82 6.86 -6.65
N GLU A 212 -19.32 6.05 -5.72
CA GLU A 212 -17.88 5.90 -5.47
C GLU A 212 -17.18 5.19 -6.62
N GLU A 213 -17.78 4.14 -7.17
CA GLU A 213 -17.25 3.40 -8.33
C GLU A 213 -17.24 4.26 -9.60
N ALA A 214 -18.30 5.06 -9.82
CA ALA A 214 -18.36 5.98 -10.95
C ALA A 214 -17.29 7.08 -10.84
N ARG A 215 -17.12 7.67 -9.65
CA ARG A 215 -16.07 8.67 -9.39
C ARG A 215 -14.68 8.08 -9.62
N MET A 216 -14.42 6.89 -9.06
CA MET A 216 -13.14 6.20 -9.22
C MET A 216 -12.83 5.92 -10.69
N PHE A 217 -13.82 5.47 -11.47
CA PHE A 217 -13.63 5.18 -12.89
C PHE A 217 -13.14 6.42 -13.67
N ASN A 218 -13.76 7.59 -13.43
CA ASN A 218 -13.35 8.83 -14.06
C ASN A 218 -11.88 9.16 -13.75
N VAL A 219 -11.50 9.10 -12.46
CA VAL A 219 -10.12 9.40 -12.05
C VAL A 219 -9.12 8.37 -12.62
N LEU A 220 -9.47 7.08 -12.63
CA LEU A 220 -8.65 6.03 -13.24
C LEU A 220 -8.47 6.21 -14.75
N SER A 221 -9.49 6.72 -15.45
CA SER A 221 -9.43 6.94 -16.90
C SER A 221 -8.46 8.06 -17.30
N GLU A 222 -8.22 9.00 -16.39
CA GLU A 222 -7.30 10.13 -16.55
C GLU A 222 -5.89 9.84 -16.00
N ASP A 223 -5.70 8.70 -15.33
CA ASP A 223 -4.42 8.32 -14.75
C ASP A 223 -3.48 7.71 -15.82
N ASP A 224 -2.42 8.45 -16.13
CA ASP A 224 -1.41 8.09 -17.13
C ASP A 224 -0.53 6.91 -16.68
N LYS A 225 -0.24 6.78 -15.38
CA LYS A 225 0.51 5.63 -14.85
C LYS A 225 -0.33 4.38 -14.94
N PHE A 226 -1.60 4.47 -14.55
CA PHE A 226 -2.53 3.34 -14.64
C PHE A 226 -2.72 2.89 -16.10
N SER A 227 -2.87 3.85 -17.01
CA SER A 227 -3.01 3.57 -18.44
C SER A 227 -1.79 2.85 -19.01
N ARG A 228 -0.58 3.32 -18.68
CA ARG A 228 0.67 2.65 -19.08
C ARG A 228 0.80 1.25 -18.47
N PHE A 229 0.49 1.12 -17.18
CA PHE A 229 0.51 -0.16 -16.48
C PHE A 229 -0.42 -1.18 -17.14
N ARG A 230 -1.66 -0.77 -17.46
CA ARG A 230 -2.63 -1.61 -18.17
C ARG A 230 -2.13 -2.04 -19.56
N ILE A 231 -1.61 -1.10 -20.35
CA ILE A 231 -1.12 -1.38 -21.71
C ILE A 231 0.06 -2.37 -21.66
N ASN A 232 1.03 -2.15 -20.78
CA ASN A 232 2.19 -3.03 -20.64
C ASN A 232 1.77 -4.44 -20.20
N MET A 233 0.85 -4.54 -19.22
CA MET A 233 0.34 -5.82 -18.77
C MET A 233 -0.39 -6.58 -19.88
N LEU A 234 -1.25 -5.90 -20.66
CA LEU A 234 -1.94 -6.54 -21.78
C LEU A 234 -0.95 -7.04 -22.84
N LYS A 235 0.09 -6.26 -23.13
CA LYS A 235 1.16 -6.67 -24.06
C LYS A 235 1.90 -7.92 -23.55
N GLU A 236 2.31 -7.93 -22.29
CA GLU A 236 2.97 -9.10 -21.67
C GLU A 236 2.06 -10.33 -21.68
N LEU A 237 0.75 -10.14 -21.49
CA LEU A 237 -0.23 -11.22 -21.54
C LEU A 237 -0.37 -11.79 -22.95
N ASP A 238 -0.44 -10.93 -23.98
CA ASP A 238 -0.51 -11.35 -25.38
C ASP A 238 0.77 -12.12 -25.77
N GLU A 239 1.95 -11.61 -25.40
CA GLU A 239 3.24 -12.29 -25.63
C GLU A 239 3.28 -13.68 -24.98
N ALA A 240 2.78 -13.82 -23.74
CA ALA A 240 2.71 -15.10 -23.05
C ALA A 240 1.75 -16.09 -23.72
N PHE A 241 0.61 -15.61 -24.25
CA PHE A 241 -0.31 -16.47 -25.01
C PHE A 241 0.28 -16.92 -26.35
N ASP A 242 1.00 -16.04 -27.05
CA ASP A 242 1.68 -16.36 -28.30
C ASP A 242 2.80 -17.40 -28.09
N GLU A 243 3.54 -17.31 -26.99
CA GLU A 243 4.54 -18.30 -26.60
C GLU A 243 3.89 -19.65 -26.28
N LEU A 244 2.81 -19.65 -25.48
CA LEU A 244 2.06 -20.86 -25.15
C LEU A 244 1.48 -21.54 -26.41
N ALA A 245 0.99 -20.75 -27.37
CA ALA A 245 0.47 -21.26 -28.63
C ALA A 245 1.56 -21.93 -29.47
N ARG A 246 2.77 -21.34 -29.52
CA ARG A 246 3.95 -21.93 -30.19
C ARG A 246 4.37 -23.25 -29.56
N LEU A 247 4.45 -23.31 -28.22
CA LEU A 247 4.81 -24.53 -27.50
C LEU A 247 3.80 -25.67 -27.66
N LYS A 248 2.55 -25.38 -28.01
CA LYS A 248 1.52 -26.39 -28.30
C LYS A 248 1.52 -26.86 -29.75
N ALA A 249 2.22 -26.14 -30.63
CA ALA A 249 2.33 -26.47 -32.06
C ALA A 249 3.57 -27.32 -32.37
N GLU A 250 4.48 -27.47 -31.40
CA GLU A 250 5.64 -28.39 -31.39
C GLU A 250 5.27 -29.74 -30.76
#